data_AF-A0A5T0UJY4-F1
#
_entry.id   AF-A0A5T0UJY4-F1
#
_cell.length_a   1.000
_cell.length_b   1.000
_cell.length_c   1.000
_cell.angle_alpha   90.00
_cell.angle_beta   90.00
_cell.angle_gamma   90.00
#
_symmetry.space_group_name_H-M   'P 1'
#
loop_
_entity.id
_entity.type
_entity.pdbx_description
1 polymer ?
#
loop_
_entity_poly.entity_id
_entity_poly.type
_entity_poly.pdbx_seq_one_letter_code
_entity_poly.pdbx_strand_id
1 'polypeptide(L)'
;RALYPDKIIVADTKCADAGGTVAKNCADAGADWMTCICSATIPTMKAAAKEVGEIQVELYGDWTFEQAQQWLDAGISQAIYHQSRDALLAGETWGQKDLDKVKKLVDMGFRVSVTGGLNVETL
;
A
#
# COMPACT_ATOMS: atom_id res chain seq x y z
N ARG A 1 12.47 15.07 -6.73
CA ARG A 1 13.08 14.29 -7.84
C ARG A 1 14.58 14.51 -8.11
N ALA A 2 15.19 15.64 -7.72
CA ALA A 2 16.52 16.06 -8.18
C ALA A 2 17.66 15.01 -8.14
N LEU A 3 17.75 14.19 -7.09
CA LEU A 3 18.84 13.21 -6.94
C LEU A 3 18.64 11.92 -7.75
N TYR A 4 17.38 11.56 -8.01
CA TYR A 4 17.01 10.26 -8.59
C TYR A 4 15.89 10.46 -9.63
N PRO A 5 16.20 11.07 -10.78
CA PRO A 5 15.18 11.49 -11.75
C PRO A 5 14.42 10.31 -12.37
N ASP A 6 15.09 9.17 -12.55
CA ASP A 6 14.54 7.99 -13.25
C ASP A 6 14.06 6.88 -12.30
N LYS A 7 13.95 7.18 -10.99
CA LYS A 7 13.48 6.22 -9.99
C LYS A 7 12.02 6.48 -9.66
N ILE A 8 11.31 5.39 -9.35
CA ILE A 8 10.00 5.47 -8.72
C ILE A 8 10.18 6.08 -7.32
N ILE A 9 9.45 7.16 -7.06
CA ILE A 9 9.45 7.83 -5.75
C ILE A 9 8.10 7.62 -5.08
N VAL A 10 8.12 7.08 -3.86
CA VAL A 10 6.92 6.86 -3.05
C VAL A 10 6.85 7.91 -1.94
N ALA A 11 5.70 8.56 -1.80
CA ALA A 11 5.35 9.36 -0.63
C ALA A 11 4.48 8.53 0.33
N ASP A 12 5.10 7.96 1.37
CA ASP A 12 4.42 7.15 2.38
C ASP A 12 3.75 8.02 3.45
N THR A 13 2.62 8.64 3.11
CA THR A 13 1.87 9.54 3.99
C THR A 13 0.84 8.84 4.86
N LYS A 14 0.50 7.58 4.55
CA LYS A 14 -0.66 6.85 5.10
C LYS A 14 -1.93 7.72 5.15
N CYS A 15 -2.18 8.44 4.06
CA CYS A 15 -3.25 9.42 3.95
C CYS A 15 -4.62 8.82 4.34
N ALA A 16 -5.26 9.40 5.36
CA ALA A 16 -6.55 8.96 5.89
C ALA A 16 -7.72 9.85 5.44
N ASP A 17 -7.46 11.13 5.18
CA ASP A 17 -8.44 12.12 4.76
C ASP A 17 -7.79 13.25 3.93
N ALA A 18 -8.59 14.13 3.34
CA ALA A 18 -8.14 15.21 2.46
C ALA A 18 -7.30 14.71 1.27
N GLY A 19 -7.69 13.54 0.71
CA GLY A 19 -6.91 12.78 -0.25
C GLY A 19 -6.40 13.59 -1.45
N GLY A 20 -7.25 14.43 -2.05
CA GLY A 20 -6.84 15.28 -3.17
C GLY A 20 -5.75 16.29 -2.78
N THR A 21 -5.90 16.96 -1.64
CA THR A 21 -4.91 17.94 -1.17
C THR A 21 -3.57 17.26 -0.85
N VAL A 22 -3.59 16.16 -0.12
CA VAL A 22 -2.35 15.45 0.25
C VAL A 22 -1.66 14.88 -0.98
N ALA A 23 -2.40 14.20 -1.86
CA ALA A 23 -1.86 13.63 -3.09
C ALA A 23 -1.29 14.69 -4.02
N LYS A 24 -1.99 15.82 -4.20
CA LYS A 24 -1.48 16.93 -4.99
C LYS A 24 -0.17 17.48 -4.43
N ASN A 25 -0.08 17.68 -3.13
CA ASN A 25 1.16 18.15 -2.50
C ASN A 25 2.32 17.17 -2.73
N CYS A 26 2.07 15.86 -2.64
CA CYS A 26 3.07 14.84 -2.91
C CYS A 26 3.49 14.77 -4.39
N ALA A 27 2.52 14.86 -5.31
CA ALA A 27 2.77 14.86 -6.75
C ALA A 27 3.56 16.10 -7.19
N ASP A 28 3.20 17.29 -6.68
CA ASP A 28 3.92 18.54 -6.93
C ASP A 28 5.38 18.48 -6.41
N ALA A 29 5.63 17.72 -5.33
CA ALA A 29 6.98 17.43 -4.82
C ALA A 29 7.74 16.35 -5.63
N GLY A 30 7.06 15.70 -6.58
CA GLY A 30 7.62 14.74 -7.53
C GLY A 30 7.47 13.27 -7.13
N ALA A 31 6.48 12.91 -6.31
CA ALA A 31 6.14 11.52 -6.04
C ALA A 31 5.44 10.87 -7.25
N ASP A 32 5.76 9.61 -7.52
CA ASP A 32 5.05 8.74 -8.46
C ASP A 32 3.85 8.10 -7.80
N TRP A 33 4.07 7.56 -6.60
CA TRP A 33 3.09 6.83 -5.83
C TRP A 33 2.89 7.48 -4.46
N MET A 34 1.69 7.34 -3.91
CA MET A 34 1.39 7.74 -2.55
C MET A 34 0.61 6.65 -1.82
N THR A 35 0.85 6.47 -0.53
CA THR A 35 0.09 5.51 0.28
C THR A 35 -1.17 6.13 0.88
N CYS A 36 -2.28 5.39 0.88
CA CYS A 36 -3.45 5.67 1.72
C CYS A 36 -3.59 4.55 2.76
N ILE A 37 -3.95 4.88 4.00
CA ILE A 37 -4.26 3.86 5.01
C ILE A 37 -5.56 3.13 4.64
N CYS A 38 -5.66 1.82 4.89
CA CYS A 38 -6.84 1.02 4.52
C CYS A 38 -8.16 1.48 5.18
N SER A 39 -8.10 2.28 6.25
CA SER A 39 -9.28 2.89 6.88
C SER A 39 -9.76 4.18 6.20
N ALA A 40 -9.01 4.72 5.23
CA ALA A 40 -9.45 5.86 4.44
C ALA A 40 -10.71 5.51 3.64
N THR A 41 -11.62 6.47 3.49
CA THR A 41 -12.85 6.22 2.74
C THR A 41 -12.58 6.09 1.23
N ILE A 42 -13.43 5.34 0.52
CA ILE A 42 -13.34 5.24 -0.95
C ILE A 42 -13.38 6.62 -1.64
N PRO A 43 -14.24 7.59 -1.24
CA PRO A 43 -14.17 8.96 -1.75
C PRO A 43 -12.80 9.63 -1.54
N THR A 44 -12.20 9.49 -0.37
CA THR A 44 -10.85 10.01 -0.07
C THR A 44 -9.80 9.40 -1.00
N MET A 45 -9.79 8.06 -1.12
CA MET A 45 -8.83 7.34 -1.97
C MET A 45 -9.02 7.71 -3.45
N LYS A 46 -10.26 7.83 -3.93
CA LYS A 46 -10.57 8.29 -5.29
C LYS A 46 -10.15 9.74 -5.54
N ALA A 47 -10.26 10.61 -4.54
CA ALA A 47 -9.77 11.99 -4.66
C ALA A 47 -8.23 12.02 -4.76
N ALA A 48 -7.54 11.21 -3.96
CA ALA A 48 -6.08 11.09 -4.01
C ALA A 48 -5.59 10.53 -5.36
N ALA A 49 -6.23 9.48 -5.86
CA ALA A 49 -5.87 8.80 -7.12
C ALA A 49 -6.03 9.68 -8.37
N LYS A 50 -6.68 10.85 -8.28
CA LYS A 50 -6.75 11.82 -9.39
C LYS A 50 -5.51 12.70 -9.50
N GLU A 51 -4.75 12.84 -8.41
CA GLU A 51 -3.69 13.85 -8.30
C GLU A 51 -2.28 13.25 -8.36
N VAL A 52 -2.12 11.95 -8.08
CA VAL A 52 -0.84 11.23 -8.09
C VAL A 52 -0.93 10.02 -9.02
N GLY A 53 0.22 9.55 -9.53
CA GLY A 53 0.26 8.48 -10.53
C GLY A 53 -0.44 7.21 -10.07
N GLU A 54 -0.14 6.74 -8.85
CA GLU A 54 -0.86 5.62 -8.26
C GLU A 54 -1.02 5.74 -6.74
N ILE A 55 -2.11 5.16 -6.22
CA ILE A 55 -2.30 4.96 -4.78
C ILE A 55 -1.93 3.53 -4.42
N GLN A 56 -1.24 3.38 -3.28
CA GLN A 56 -0.96 2.09 -2.65
C GLN A 56 -1.73 2.01 -1.34
N VAL A 57 -2.51 0.95 -1.13
CA VAL A 57 -3.27 0.78 0.12
C VAL A 57 -2.37 0.16 1.18
N GLU A 58 -2.17 0.87 2.28
CA GLU A 58 -1.43 0.41 3.44
C GLU A 58 -2.31 -0.44 4.35
N LEU A 59 -1.97 -1.73 4.51
CA LEU A 59 -2.80 -2.71 5.20
C LEU A 59 -2.46 -2.79 6.69
N TYR A 60 -3.36 -2.28 7.54
CA TYR A 60 -3.25 -2.32 8.99
C TYR A 60 -4.59 -2.69 9.64
N GLY A 61 -4.54 -3.39 10.78
CA GLY A 61 -5.72 -3.78 11.52
C GLY A 61 -6.60 -4.80 10.78
N ASP A 62 -7.91 -4.76 11.06
CA ASP A 62 -8.89 -5.75 10.63
C ASP A 62 -9.54 -5.41 9.27
N TRP A 63 -8.72 -5.22 8.24
CA TRP A 63 -9.21 -5.04 6.88
C TRP A 63 -9.81 -6.34 6.32
N THR A 64 -10.71 -6.23 5.33
CA THR A 64 -11.37 -7.39 4.73
C THR A 64 -11.16 -7.49 3.22
N PHE A 65 -11.37 -8.68 2.65
CA PHE A 65 -11.27 -8.87 1.20
C PHE A 65 -12.40 -8.16 0.45
N GLU A 66 -13.53 -7.90 1.09
CA GLU A 66 -14.61 -7.07 0.54
C GLU A 66 -14.15 -5.61 0.43
N GLN A 67 -13.43 -5.08 1.42
CA GLN A 67 -12.79 -3.76 1.31
C GLN A 67 -11.74 -3.75 0.20
N ALA A 68 -10.95 -4.83 0.08
CA ALA A 68 -9.98 -4.95 -1.00
C ALA A 68 -10.63 -4.90 -2.39
N GLN A 69 -11.78 -5.56 -2.57
CA GLN A 69 -12.53 -5.44 -3.81
C GLN A 69 -12.99 -4.00 -4.08
N GLN A 70 -13.42 -3.26 -3.05
CA GLN A 70 -13.82 -1.85 -3.22
C GLN A 70 -12.65 -0.95 -3.67
N TRP A 71 -11.42 -1.24 -3.26
CA TRP A 71 -10.23 -0.52 -3.74
C TRP A 71 -9.97 -0.81 -5.23
N LEU A 72 -10.10 -2.07 -5.66
CA LEU A 72 -10.00 -2.44 -7.08
C LEU A 72 -11.09 -1.76 -7.92
N ASP A 73 -12.33 -1.78 -7.44
CA ASP A 73 -13.48 -1.11 -8.08
C ASP A 73 -13.29 0.42 -8.13
N ALA A 74 -12.46 0.96 -7.24
CA ALA A 74 -12.05 2.37 -7.25
C ALA A 74 -10.84 2.67 -8.16
N GLY A 75 -10.30 1.67 -8.86
CA GLY A 75 -9.14 1.78 -9.74
C GLY A 75 -7.79 1.67 -9.03
N ILE A 76 -7.76 1.23 -7.77
CA ILE A 76 -6.55 1.14 -6.96
C ILE A 76 -6.12 -0.33 -6.88
N SER A 77 -4.97 -0.64 -7.46
CA SER A 77 -4.51 -2.02 -7.66
C SER A 77 -3.16 -2.31 -7.01
N GLN A 78 -2.71 -1.48 -6.07
CA GLN A 78 -1.53 -1.74 -5.25
C GLN A 78 -1.88 -1.83 -3.77
N ALA A 79 -1.30 -2.80 -3.07
CA ALA A 79 -1.43 -2.95 -1.63
C ALA A 79 -0.07 -3.25 -1.00
N ILE A 80 0.14 -2.77 0.22
CA ILE A 80 1.35 -3.00 1.01
C ILE A 80 0.98 -3.90 2.20
N TYR A 81 1.53 -5.11 2.21
CA TYR A 81 1.33 -6.09 3.28
C TYR A 81 2.55 -6.15 4.20
N HIS A 82 2.30 -6.13 5.50
CA HIS A 82 3.32 -6.20 6.53
C HIS A 82 3.38 -7.60 7.14
N GLN A 83 4.58 -8.15 7.31
CA GLN A 83 4.77 -9.21 8.29
C GLN A 83 4.39 -8.67 9.69
N SER A 84 3.66 -9.46 10.47
CA SER A 84 3.29 -9.07 11.83
C SER A 84 4.53 -8.72 12.66
N ARG A 85 4.52 -7.54 13.28
CA ARG A 85 5.62 -7.07 14.13
C ARG A 85 5.78 -7.91 15.39
N ASP A 86 4.67 -8.41 15.94
CA ASP A 86 4.68 -9.30 17.10
C ASP A 86 5.24 -10.67 16.74
N ALA A 87 4.90 -11.18 15.54
CA ALA A 87 5.48 -12.42 15.01
C ALA A 87 7.00 -12.26 14.80
N LEU A 88 7.43 -11.15 14.22
CA LEU A 88 8.85 -10.84 14.05
C LEU A 88 9.61 -10.78 15.40
N LEU A 89 9.03 -10.13 16.42
CA LEU A 89 9.63 -10.05 17.77
C LEU A 89 9.63 -11.40 18.48
N ALA A 90 8.71 -12.30 18.15
CA ALA A 90 8.68 -13.69 18.62
C ALA A 90 9.65 -14.60 17.84
N GLY A 91 10.41 -14.07 16.88
CA GLY A 91 11.35 -14.84 16.04
C GLY A 91 10.66 -15.61 14.91
N GLU A 92 9.39 -15.35 14.63
CA GLU A 92 8.67 -15.94 13.52
C GLU A 92 9.04 -15.25 12.19
N THR A 93 9.12 -16.04 11.14
CA THR A 93 9.33 -15.60 9.75
C THR A 93 8.00 -15.53 9.01
N TRP A 94 8.02 -15.28 7.70
CA TRP A 94 6.82 -15.32 6.85
C TRP A 94 6.18 -16.72 6.89
N GLY A 95 5.10 -16.85 7.66
CA GLY A 95 4.35 -18.09 7.80
C GLY A 95 3.27 -18.25 6.74
N GLN A 96 2.72 -19.47 6.62
CA GLN A 96 1.69 -19.80 5.61
C GLN A 96 0.47 -18.87 5.68
N LYS A 97 0.07 -18.44 6.88
CA LYS A 97 -1.07 -17.52 7.07
C LYS A 97 -0.87 -16.18 6.35
N ASP A 98 0.33 -15.61 6.41
CA ASP A 98 0.65 -14.35 5.74
C ASP A 98 0.78 -14.57 4.22
N LEU A 99 1.45 -15.65 3.82
CA LEU A 99 1.62 -16.01 2.42
C LEU A 99 0.28 -16.29 1.72
N ASP A 100 -0.67 -16.93 2.41
CA ASP A 100 -2.02 -17.17 1.88
C ASP A 100 -2.79 -15.87 1.64
N LYS A 101 -2.66 -14.90 2.55
CA LYS A 101 -3.27 -13.57 2.36
C LYS A 101 -2.63 -12.80 1.23
N VAL A 102 -1.31 -12.79 1.15
CA VAL A 102 -0.56 -12.16 0.04
C VAL A 102 -0.97 -12.79 -1.29
N LYS A 103 -0.97 -14.13 -1.38
CA LYS A 103 -1.39 -14.86 -2.57
C LYS A 103 -2.82 -14.51 -2.97
N LYS A 104 -3.75 -14.48 -2.02
CA LYS A 104 -5.14 -14.12 -2.31
C LYS A 104 -5.28 -12.69 -2.84
N LEU A 105 -4.52 -11.73 -2.32
CA LEU A 105 -4.51 -10.36 -2.86
C LEU A 105 -3.97 -10.33 -4.30
N VAL A 106 -2.90 -11.07 -4.59
CA VAL A 106 -2.37 -11.22 -5.95
C VAL A 106 -3.42 -11.85 -6.88
N ASP A 107 -4.08 -12.93 -6.45
CA ASP A 107 -5.12 -13.62 -7.22
C ASP A 107 -6.34 -12.72 -7.49
N MET A 108 -6.64 -11.76 -6.60
CA MET A 108 -7.67 -10.73 -6.82
C MET A 108 -7.26 -9.68 -7.87
N GLY A 109 -5.97 -9.56 -8.20
CA GLY A 109 -5.45 -8.61 -9.18
C GLY A 109 -4.61 -7.47 -8.60
N PHE A 110 -4.22 -7.53 -7.31
CA PHE A 110 -3.30 -6.55 -6.74
C PHE A 110 -1.84 -6.82 -7.13
N ARG A 111 -1.09 -5.75 -7.37
CA ARG A 111 0.37 -5.75 -7.21
C ARG A 111 0.67 -5.56 -5.73
N VAL A 112 1.13 -6.63 -5.07
CA VAL A 112 1.37 -6.64 -3.63
C VAL A 112 2.84 -6.37 -3.36
N SER A 113 3.13 -5.29 -2.63
CA SER A 113 4.43 -5.07 -2.01
C SER A 113 4.41 -5.69 -0.62
N VAL A 114 5.49 -6.38 -0.25
CA VAL A 114 5.66 -6.97 1.09
C VAL A 114 6.80 -6.30 1.83
N THR A 115 6.70 -6.18 3.15
CA THR A 115 7.76 -5.60 4.00
C THR A 115 7.76 -6.21 5.41
N GLY A 116 8.90 -6.15 6.08
CA GLY A 116 9.16 -6.80 7.37
C GLY A 116 9.78 -8.19 7.22
N GLY A 117 10.80 -8.49 8.03
CA GLY A 117 11.49 -9.79 8.06
C GLY A 117 12.16 -10.24 6.75
N LEU A 118 12.38 -9.32 5.81
CA LEU A 118 13.04 -9.60 4.53
C LEU A 118 14.55 -9.44 4.66
N ASN A 119 15.28 -10.45 4.22
CA ASN A 119 16.72 -10.44 4.03
C ASN A 119 17.06 -11.37 2.84
N VAL A 120 18.34 -11.48 2.47
CA VAL A 120 18.76 -12.27 1.30
C VAL A 120 18.38 -13.75 1.40
N GLU A 121 18.31 -14.31 2.61
CA GLU A 121 17.99 -15.72 2.85
C GLU A 121 16.48 -16.02 2.87
N THR A 122 15.64 -14.98 3.00
CA THR A 122 14.17 -15.11 3.11
C THR A 122 13.40 -14.71 1.86
N LEU A 123 14.09 -14.36 0.76
CA LEU A 123 13.52 -14.09 -0.57
C LEU A 123 13.14 -15.37 -1.31
#